data_AF-A0A926G358-F1
#
_entry.id   AF-A0A926G358-F1
#
_cell.length_a   1.000
_cell.length_b   1.000
_cell.length_c   1.000
_cell.angle_alpha   90.00
_cell.angle_beta   90.00
_cell.angle_gamma   90.00
#
_symmetry.space_group_name_H-M   'P 1'
#
loop_
_entity.id
_entity.type
_entity.pdbx_description
1 polymer ?
#
loop_
_entity_poly.entity_id
_entity_poly.type
_entity_poly.pdbx_seq_one_letter_code
_entity_poly.pdbx_strand_id
1 'polypeptide(L)'
;MAAHRGLKLVKSRRRKPGGDFGRFGLKDAKGEAVFGFDKDRLVATATEIEDHLRGDTRETWGKSAGSVKARPKPKPAPAPKPKPRFKVKVDNLLAKLPAARRAEAFTELFARPGIRVERIVSRGQATPEAEPMVQDGDEWVLLLEGAAGLRIEDSDEVRLGPGDHVWIAAGQRHWVTWTARDRPTVWLAVHLG
;
A
#
# COMPACT_ATOMS: atom_id res chain seq x y z
N MET A 1 -17.82 -7.57 -38.13
CA MET A 1 -18.58 -6.51 -37.41
C MET A 1 -20.06 -6.83 -37.57
N ALA A 2 -20.86 -6.81 -36.50
CA ALA A 2 -22.27 -7.14 -36.58
C ALA A 2 -23.00 -6.14 -37.49
N ALA A 3 -23.62 -6.62 -38.58
CA ALA A 3 -24.26 -5.79 -39.62
C ALA A 3 -25.35 -4.85 -39.08
N HIS A 4 -25.91 -5.14 -37.92
CA HIS A 4 -27.01 -4.37 -37.33
C HIS A 4 -26.59 -3.24 -36.40
N ARG A 5 -25.28 -2.97 -36.23
CA ARG A 5 -24.84 -1.81 -35.43
C ARG A 5 -25.30 -0.52 -36.11
N GLY A 6 -26.26 0.16 -35.48
CA GLY A 6 -26.75 1.47 -35.90
C GLY A 6 -28.13 1.46 -36.58
N LEU A 7 -28.77 0.30 -36.77
CA LEU A 7 -30.16 0.27 -37.22
C LEU A 7 -31.10 0.82 -36.14
N LYS A 8 -32.08 1.63 -36.54
CA LYS A 8 -33.12 2.21 -35.69
C LYS A 8 -34.49 1.74 -36.12
N LEU A 9 -35.26 1.22 -35.17
CA LEU A 9 -36.66 0.82 -35.39
C LEU A 9 -37.55 2.06 -35.44
N VAL A 10 -38.37 2.16 -36.49
CA VAL A 10 -39.43 3.15 -36.65
C VAL A 10 -40.77 2.46 -36.48
N LYS A 11 -41.63 3.02 -35.63
CA LYS A 11 -42.99 2.53 -35.37
C LYS A 11 -44.02 3.55 -35.83
N SER A 12 -45.20 3.10 -36.27
CA SER A 12 -46.26 4.03 -36.65
C SER A 12 -46.65 4.92 -35.47
N ARG A 13 -46.88 6.20 -35.76
CA ARG A 13 -47.39 7.17 -34.78
C ARG A 13 -48.92 7.12 -34.68
N ARG A 14 -49.60 6.41 -35.58
CA ARG A 14 -51.06 6.21 -35.52
C ARG A 14 -51.40 5.26 -34.38
N ARG A 15 -52.50 5.55 -33.68
CA ARG A 15 -52.96 4.77 -32.52
C ARG A 15 -54.33 4.12 -32.70
N LYS A 16 -54.94 4.25 -33.89
CA LYS A 16 -56.23 3.66 -34.24
C LYS A 16 -56.07 2.72 -35.45
N PRO A 17 -56.81 1.59 -35.51
CA PRO A 17 -56.78 0.67 -36.64
C PRO A 17 -57.05 1.36 -37.98
N GLY A 18 -56.25 1.02 -39.01
CA GLY A 18 -56.29 1.60 -40.35
C GLY A 18 -54.99 2.30 -40.76
N GLY A 19 -54.63 2.20 -42.04
CA GLY A 19 -53.36 2.72 -42.56
C GLY A 19 -52.15 1.89 -42.07
N ASP A 20 -51.14 2.55 -41.50
CA ASP A 20 -49.89 1.93 -41.03
C ASP A 20 -49.92 1.55 -39.53
N PHE A 21 -51.09 1.54 -38.90
CA PHE A 21 -51.24 1.14 -37.50
C PHE A 21 -50.68 -0.28 -37.28
N GLY A 22 -49.81 -0.43 -36.27
CA GLY A 22 -49.16 -1.70 -35.97
C GLY A 22 -48.04 -2.11 -36.93
N ARG A 23 -47.65 -1.25 -37.89
CA ARG A 23 -46.54 -1.47 -38.81
C ARG A 23 -45.26 -0.76 -38.37
N PHE A 24 -44.15 -1.26 -38.88
CA PHE A 24 -42.78 -0.93 -38.52
C PHE A 24 -41.90 -0.76 -39.76
N GLY A 25 -40.74 -0.15 -39.56
CA GLY A 25 -39.66 -0.07 -40.54
C GLY A 25 -38.30 0.07 -39.84
N LEU A 26 -37.23 -0.20 -40.56
CA LEU A 26 -35.85 -0.06 -40.09
C LEU A 26 -35.14 1.03 -40.88
N LYS A 27 -34.46 1.93 -40.18
CA LYS A 27 -33.55 2.91 -40.77
C LYS A 27 -32.12 2.64 -40.35
N ASP A 28 -31.15 3.03 -41.17
CA ASP A 28 -29.74 2.95 -40.81
C ASP A 28 -29.29 4.07 -39.84
N ALA A 29 -28.00 4.09 -39.49
CA ALA A 29 -27.44 5.09 -38.58
C ALA A 29 -27.53 6.53 -39.14
N LYS A 30 -27.59 6.68 -40.47
CA LYS A 30 -27.72 7.96 -41.18
C LYS A 30 -29.19 8.38 -41.36
N GLY A 31 -30.13 7.48 -41.11
CA GLY A 31 -31.57 7.74 -41.18
C GLY A 31 -32.22 7.31 -42.51
N GLU A 32 -31.50 6.60 -43.36
CA GLU A 32 -31.98 6.06 -44.62
C GLU A 32 -32.87 4.84 -44.41
N ALA A 33 -33.91 4.66 -45.22
CA ALA A 33 -34.82 3.52 -45.11
C ALA A 33 -34.15 2.23 -45.58
N VAL A 34 -34.14 1.22 -44.70
CA VAL A 34 -33.50 -0.09 -44.94
C VAL A 34 -34.54 -1.17 -45.23
N PHE A 35 -35.62 -1.22 -44.45
CA PHE A 35 -36.65 -2.25 -44.58
C PHE A 35 -38.01 -1.77 -44.04
N GLY A 36 -39.11 -2.29 -44.57
CA GLY A 36 -40.46 -2.03 -44.04
C GLY A 36 -41.08 -0.68 -44.41
N PHE A 37 -40.62 -0.05 -45.49
CA PHE A 37 -41.18 1.21 -46.02
C PHE A 37 -41.76 0.99 -47.42
N ASP A 38 -42.97 1.51 -47.66
CA ASP A 38 -43.52 1.78 -48.99
C ASP A 38 -43.80 3.28 -49.09
N LYS A 39 -42.97 3.99 -49.86
CA LYS A 39 -42.89 5.46 -49.84
C LYS A 39 -42.74 5.95 -48.40
N ASP A 40 -43.65 6.79 -47.92
CA ASP A 40 -43.64 7.33 -46.55
C ASP A 40 -44.45 6.50 -45.54
N ARG A 41 -44.93 5.30 -45.92
CA ARG A 41 -45.74 4.44 -45.04
C ARG A 41 -44.93 3.26 -44.53
N LEU A 42 -45.16 2.92 -43.26
CA LEU A 42 -44.62 1.70 -42.66
C LEU A 42 -45.49 0.52 -43.07
N VAL A 43 -44.86 -0.54 -43.56
CA VAL A 43 -45.56 -1.71 -44.09
C VAL A 43 -45.12 -3.04 -43.48
N ALA A 44 -44.00 -3.09 -42.74
CA ALA A 44 -43.59 -4.36 -42.12
C ALA A 44 -44.31 -4.61 -40.79
N THR A 45 -44.54 -5.87 -40.48
CA THR A 45 -44.93 -6.37 -39.16
C THR A 45 -43.70 -6.54 -38.27
N ALA A 46 -43.90 -6.71 -36.96
CA ALA A 46 -42.80 -6.95 -36.03
C ALA A 46 -42.02 -8.24 -36.36
N THR A 47 -42.72 -9.28 -36.79
CA THR A 47 -42.12 -10.57 -37.17
C THR A 47 -41.24 -10.43 -38.42
N GLU A 48 -41.71 -9.71 -39.45
CA GLU A 48 -40.90 -9.47 -40.66
C GLU A 48 -39.63 -8.65 -40.36
N ILE A 49 -39.70 -7.72 -39.39
CA ILE A 49 -38.53 -6.97 -38.91
C ILE A 49 -37.54 -7.91 -38.21
N GLU A 50 -38.04 -8.80 -37.37
CA GLU A 50 -37.23 -9.76 -36.63
C GLU A 50 -36.55 -10.78 -37.56
N ASP A 51 -37.28 -11.28 -38.55
CA ASP A 51 -36.76 -12.21 -39.55
C ASP A 51 -35.69 -11.55 -40.43
N HIS A 52 -35.90 -10.30 -40.84
CA HIS A 52 -34.90 -9.51 -41.58
C HIS A 52 -33.61 -9.34 -40.77
N LEU A 53 -33.72 -8.96 -39.49
CA LEU A 53 -32.56 -8.83 -38.60
C LEU A 53 -31.85 -10.17 -38.35
N ARG A 54 -32.57 -11.29 -38.36
CA ARG A 54 -31.99 -12.63 -38.17
C ARG A 54 -31.32 -13.19 -39.44
N GLY A 55 -31.87 -12.88 -40.62
CA GLY A 55 -31.33 -13.34 -41.91
C GLY A 55 -29.92 -12.79 -42.16
N ASP A 56 -29.76 -11.48 -41.99
CA ASP A 56 -28.47 -10.78 -42.13
C ASP A 56 -27.42 -11.25 -41.11
N THR A 57 -27.84 -11.69 -39.92
CA THR A 57 -26.93 -12.28 -38.94
C THR A 57 -26.38 -13.61 -39.44
N ARG A 58 -27.18 -14.44 -40.13
CA ARG A 58 -26.68 -15.72 -40.67
C ARG A 58 -25.63 -15.53 -41.76
N GLU A 59 -25.78 -14.52 -42.64
CA GLU A 59 -24.80 -14.24 -43.68
C GLU A 59 -23.47 -13.67 -43.15
N THR A 60 -23.51 -12.88 -42.07
CA THR A 60 -22.30 -12.26 -41.49
C THR A 60 -21.44 -13.25 -40.68
N TRP A 61 -22.05 -14.30 -40.11
CA TRP A 61 -21.30 -15.34 -39.41
C TRP A 61 -20.50 -16.22 -40.37
N GLY A 62 -21.05 -16.56 -41.54
CA GLY A 62 -20.35 -17.37 -42.55
C GLY A 62 -19.03 -16.73 -43.03
N LYS A 63 -18.99 -15.38 -43.13
CA LYS A 63 -17.79 -14.63 -43.55
C LYS A 63 -16.75 -14.46 -42.45
N SER A 64 -17.12 -14.60 -41.17
CA SER A 64 -16.17 -14.45 -40.04
C SER A 64 -15.46 -15.75 -39.67
N ALA A 65 -15.96 -16.92 -40.10
CA ALA A 65 -15.33 -18.22 -39.84
C ALA A 65 -14.02 -18.44 -40.62
N GLY A 66 -13.79 -17.69 -41.71
CA GLY A 66 -12.66 -17.90 -42.63
C GLY A 66 -11.38 -17.09 -42.34
N SER A 67 -11.34 -16.21 -41.33
CA SER A 67 -10.17 -15.36 -41.07
C SER A 67 -9.74 -15.34 -39.60
N VAL A 68 -9.33 -16.49 -39.07
CA VAL A 68 -8.61 -16.51 -37.80
C VAL A 68 -7.12 -16.34 -38.11
N LYS A 69 -6.59 -15.11 -38.04
CA LYS A 69 -5.13 -14.93 -37.97
C LYS A 69 -4.64 -15.62 -36.70
N ALA A 70 -3.60 -16.46 -36.83
CA ALA A 70 -3.00 -17.16 -35.70
C ALA A 70 -2.66 -16.17 -34.58
N ARG A 71 -3.14 -16.47 -33.37
CA ARG A 71 -2.87 -15.66 -32.18
C ARG A 71 -1.36 -15.65 -31.93
N PRO A 72 -0.71 -14.48 -31.79
CA PRO A 72 0.72 -14.45 -31.48
C PRO A 72 0.96 -15.20 -30.16
N LYS A 73 2.04 -16.00 -30.12
CA LYS A 73 2.40 -16.77 -28.92
C LYS A 73 2.48 -15.81 -27.73
N PRO A 74 1.88 -16.15 -26.57
CA PRO A 74 1.99 -15.33 -25.38
C PRO A 74 3.47 -15.15 -25.02
N LYS A 75 3.89 -13.91 -24.69
CA LYS A 75 5.23 -13.68 -24.16
C LYS A 75 5.45 -14.62 -22.95
N PRO A 76 6.59 -15.31 -22.86
CA PRO A 76 6.89 -16.14 -21.70
C PRO A 76 6.79 -15.28 -20.44
N ALA A 77 6.18 -15.85 -19.40
CA ALA A 77 6.08 -15.18 -18.11
C ALA A 77 7.48 -14.75 -17.65
N PRO A 78 7.63 -13.56 -17.05
CA PRO A 78 8.90 -13.16 -16.47
C PRO A 78 9.35 -14.24 -15.48
N ALA A 79 10.66 -14.53 -15.48
CA ALA A 79 11.23 -15.52 -14.57
C ALA A 79 10.81 -15.21 -13.13
N PRO A 80 10.46 -16.23 -12.31
CA PRO A 80 10.11 -16.01 -10.92
C PRO A 80 11.27 -15.31 -10.21
N LYS A 81 10.94 -14.32 -9.38
CA LYS A 81 11.95 -13.63 -8.58
C LYS A 81 12.73 -14.67 -7.76
N PRO A 82 14.07 -14.56 -7.68
CA PRO A 82 14.87 -15.48 -6.89
C PRO A 82 14.38 -15.44 -5.44
N LYS A 83 14.19 -16.62 -4.84
CA LYS A 83 13.82 -16.72 -3.42
C LYS A 83 14.98 -16.16 -2.58
N PRO A 84 14.70 -15.38 -1.53
CA PRO A 84 15.74 -14.87 -0.66
C PRO A 84 16.52 -16.05 -0.03
N ARG A 85 17.85 -15.95 -0.05
CA ARG A 85 18.74 -16.98 0.49
C ARG A 85 18.67 -17.12 2.01
N PHE A 86 18.26 -16.05 2.70
CA PHE A 86 18.21 -15.99 4.15
C PHE A 86 16.93 -15.30 4.61
N LYS A 87 16.46 -15.70 5.79
CA LYS A 87 15.38 -15.02 6.50
C LYS A 87 16.00 -13.98 7.42
N VAL A 88 15.74 -12.70 7.17
CA VAL A 88 16.14 -11.62 8.08
C VAL A 88 15.25 -11.68 9.32
N LYS A 89 15.87 -11.73 10.50
CA LYS A 89 15.16 -11.52 11.77
C LYS A 89 15.13 -10.02 12.03
N VAL A 90 13.93 -9.48 12.25
CA VAL A 90 13.73 -8.08 12.61
C VAL A 90 13.20 -8.05 14.03
N ASP A 91 13.92 -7.39 14.92
CA ASP A 91 13.50 -7.08 16.28
C ASP A 91 13.27 -5.56 16.40
N ASN A 92 12.44 -5.13 17.36
CA ASN A 92 12.10 -3.72 17.56
C ASN A 92 12.43 -3.33 19.01
N LEU A 93 13.26 -2.30 19.19
CA LEU A 93 13.73 -1.85 20.51
C LEU A 93 12.61 -1.32 21.41
N LEU A 94 11.53 -0.80 20.81
CA LEU A 94 10.37 -0.25 21.48
C LEU A 94 9.28 -1.30 21.77
N ALA A 95 9.45 -2.53 21.29
CA ALA A 95 8.52 -3.62 21.54
C ALA A 95 8.95 -4.45 22.75
N LYS A 96 7.96 -5.02 23.45
CA LYS A 96 8.16 -5.96 24.58
C LYS A 96 9.10 -5.39 25.65
N LEU A 97 8.86 -4.14 26.03
CA LEU A 97 9.66 -3.46 27.05
C LEU A 97 9.45 -4.14 28.42
N PRO A 98 10.52 -4.36 29.19
CA PRO A 98 10.40 -4.73 30.60
C PRO A 98 9.72 -3.60 31.38
N ALA A 99 9.11 -3.93 32.52
CA ALA A 99 8.39 -2.94 33.31
C ALA A 99 9.28 -1.85 33.93
N ALA A 100 10.56 -2.17 34.18
CA ALA A 100 11.60 -1.30 34.72
C ALA A 100 11.20 -0.48 35.97
N ARG A 101 10.27 -1.00 36.79
CA ARG A 101 9.66 -0.23 37.91
C ARG A 101 10.54 -0.12 39.16
N ARG A 102 11.52 -1.02 39.32
CA ARG A 102 12.37 -1.09 40.53
C ARG A 102 13.83 -0.78 40.23
N ALA A 103 14.30 -1.26 39.10
CA ALA A 103 15.64 -1.02 38.57
C ALA A 103 15.54 -0.88 37.06
N GLU A 104 16.56 -0.28 36.47
CA GLU A 104 16.74 -0.25 35.03
C GLU A 104 16.92 -1.67 34.49
N ALA A 105 16.54 -1.87 33.23
CA ALA A 105 16.69 -3.15 32.56
C ALA A 105 17.62 -3.00 31.36
N PHE A 106 18.69 -3.79 31.37
CA PHE A 106 19.75 -3.80 30.37
C PHE A 106 19.58 -5.03 29.47
N THR A 107 19.66 -4.85 28.16
CA THR A 107 19.55 -5.92 27.18
C THR A 107 20.65 -5.78 26.14
N GLU A 108 21.68 -6.63 26.21
CA GLU A 108 22.69 -6.71 25.15
C GLU A 108 22.02 -7.10 23.82
N LEU A 109 22.20 -6.26 22.81
CA LEU A 109 21.68 -6.47 21.45
C LEU A 109 22.72 -7.19 20.59
N PHE A 110 23.99 -6.78 20.72
CA PHE A 110 25.13 -7.52 20.20
C PHE A 110 26.43 -7.08 20.90
N ALA A 111 27.43 -7.95 20.88
CA ALA A 111 28.79 -7.66 21.31
C ALA A 111 29.83 -8.28 20.38
N ARG A 112 30.95 -7.58 20.18
CA ARG A 112 32.18 -8.03 19.51
C ARG A 112 33.40 -7.43 20.23
N PRO A 113 34.62 -7.93 20.01
CA PRO A 113 35.81 -7.24 20.51
C PRO A 113 35.80 -5.77 20.06
N GLY A 114 35.96 -4.83 20.99
CA GLY A 114 35.94 -3.40 20.69
C GLY A 114 34.57 -2.72 20.77
N ILE A 115 33.45 -3.46 20.83
CA ILE A 115 32.11 -2.85 20.74
C ILE A 115 31.01 -3.67 21.43
N ARG A 116 30.19 -3.00 22.24
CA ARG A 116 28.94 -3.54 22.80
C ARG A 116 27.80 -2.59 22.48
N VAL A 117 26.66 -3.13 22.07
CA VAL A 117 25.43 -2.36 21.86
C VAL A 117 24.31 -2.92 22.73
N GLU A 118 23.65 -2.02 23.46
CA GLU A 118 22.71 -2.36 24.49
C GLU A 118 21.44 -1.51 24.39
N ARG A 119 20.30 -2.12 24.71
CA ARG A 119 19.07 -1.39 25.02
C ARG A 119 18.95 -1.27 26.53
N ILE A 120 18.76 -0.04 27.00
CA ILE A 120 18.50 0.26 28.41
C ILE A 120 17.06 0.74 28.52
N VAL A 121 16.34 0.27 29.53
CA VAL A 121 14.98 0.74 29.84
C VAL A 121 14.93 1.21 31.28
N SER A 122 14.70 2.50 31.43
CA SER A 122 14.51 3.19 32.71
C SER A 122 13.04 3.60 32.87
N ARG A 123 12.64 3.92 34.10
CA ARG A 123 11.33 4.42 34.50
C ARG A 123 11.39 5.15 35.84
N GLY A 124 12.05 6.30 35.86
CA GLY A 124 12.13 7.19 37.01
C GLY A 124 13.38 7.05 37.86
N GLN A 125 14.28 6.14 37.51
CA GLN A 125 15.62 6.03 38.11
C GLN A 125 16.46 7.25 37.77
N ALA A 126 17.43 7.51 38.64
CA ALA A 126 18.50 8.49 38.48
C ALA A 126 19.75 7.92 39.15
N THR A 127 20.92 8.30 38.64
CA THR A 127 22.21 8.03 39.27
C THR A 127 22.29 8.82 40.59
N PRO A 128 22.61 8.18 41.74
CA PRO A 128 22.85 8.91 42.98
C PRO A 128 23.98 9.94 42.80
N GLU A 129 23.81 11.13 43.36
CA GLU A 129 24.78 12.24 43.18
C GLU A 129 26.21 11.84 43.62
N ALA A 130 26.34 11.08 44.71
CA ALA A 130 27.61 10.62 45.24
C ALA A 130 28.26 9.45 44.47
N GLU A 131 27.55 8.86 43.51
CA GLU A 131 27.95 7.64 42.80
C GLU A 131 27.87 7.84 41.27
N PRO A 132 28.69 8.75 40.68
CA PRO A 132 28.74 8.91 39.23
C PRO A 132 29.11 7.61 38.53
N MET A 133 28.57 7.46 37.32
CA MET A 133 29.04 6.43 36.41
C MET A 133 30.40 6.83 35.84
N VAL A 134 31.32 5.87 35.76
CA VAL A 134 32.62 5.99 35.11
C VAL A 134 32.86 4.70 34.34
N GLN A 135 33.16 4.79 33.05
CA GLN A 135 33.40 3.65 32.18
C GLN A 135 34.80 3.73 31.57
N ASP A 136 35.43 2.57 31.35
CA ASP A 136 36.78 2.49 30.76
C ASP A 136 36.79 2.78 29.25
N GLY A 137 35.65 2.58 28.58
CA GLY A 137 35.47 2.83 27.15
C GLY A 137 34.61 4.05 26.88
N ASP A 138 34.65 4.53 25.64
CA ASP A 138 33.75 5.60 25.20
C ASP A 138 32.31 5.08 25.10
N GLU A 139 31.34 5.95 25.34
CA GLU A 139 29.92 5.66 25.18
C GLU A 139 29.25 6.69 24.27
N TRP A 140 28.51 6.21 23.27
CA TRP A 140 27.51 6.99 22.56
C TRP A 140 26.12 6.48 22.96
N VAL A 141 25.28 7.37 23.47
CA VAL A 141 23.94 7.03 23.94
C VAL A 141 22.88 7.88 23.25
N LEU A 142 21.80 7.23 22.79
CA LEU A 142 20.64 7.84 22.13
C LEU A 142 19.38 7.55 22.92
N LEU A 143 18.56 8.57 23.16
CA LEU A 143 17.23 8.40 23.74
C LEU A 143 16.22 8.14 22.62
N LEU A 144 15.60 6.96 22.61
CA LEU A 144 14.63 6.53 21.59
C LEU A 144 13.18 6.87 21.96
N GLU A 145 12.83 6.78 23.25
CA GLU A 145 11.49 7.07 23.78
C GLU A 145 11.61 7.59 25.22
N GLY A 146 10.66 8.43 25.64
CA GLY A 146 10.61 8.99 27.00
C GLY A 146 11.29 10.34 27.10
N ALA A 147 11.93 10.60 28.24
CA ALA A 147 12.73 11.79 28.49
C ALA A 147 13.73 11.53 29.61
N ALA A 148 14.82 12.28 29.63
CA ALA A 148 15.84 12.19 30.68
C ALA A 148 16.60 13.51 30.87
N GLY A 149 17.25 13.62 32.01
CA GLY A 149 18.33 14.56 32.27
C GLY A 149 19.66 13.82 32.32
N LEU A 150 20.69 14.39 31.73
CA LEU A 150 22.05 13.86 31.75
C LEU A 150 23.03 14.98 32.07
N ARG A 151 24.02 14.69 32.91
CA ARG A 151 25.09 15.62 33.24
C ARG A 151 26.42 14.90 33.13
N ILE A 152 27.36 15.50 32.41
CA ILE A 152 28.77 15.09 32.43
C ILE A 152 29.47 15.98 33.46
N GLU A 153 30.52 15.48 34.08
CA GLU A 153 31.38 16.29 34.95
C GLU A 153 31.79 17.61 34.27
N ASP A 154 31.76 18.69 35.04
CA ASP A 154 32.07 20.06 34.64
C ASP A 154 31.17 20.62 33.50
N SER A 155 30.02 20.00 33.25
CA SER A 155 28.98 20.50 32.35
C SER A 155 27.70 20.90 33.10
N ASP A 156 26.88 21.73 32.44
CA ASP A 156 25.47 21.86 32.82
C ASP A 156 24.72 20.54 32.56
N GLU A 157 23.60 20.35 33.27
CA GLU A 157 22.64 19.30 32.91
C GLU A 157 21.99 19.61 31.55
N VAL A 158 21.93 18.60 30.69
CA VAL A 158 21.15 18.65 29.44
C VAL A 158 19.89 17.81 29.57
N ARG A 159 18.80 18.31 29.01
CA ARG A 159 17.54 17.59 28.88
C ARG A 159 17.47 16.91 27.52
N LEU A 160 17.17 15.62 27.53
CA LEU A 160 17.09 14.77 26.36
C LEU A 160 15.64 14.36 26.10
N GLY A 161 15.24 14.43 24.83
CA GLY A 161 14.02 13.86 24.27
C GLY A 161 14.32 12.83 23.17
N PRO A 162 13.29 12.21 22.57
CA PRO A 162 13.47 11.21 21.53
C PRO A 162 14.25 11.75 20.33
N GLY A 163 15.33 11.06 19.97
CA GLY A 163 16.25 11.47 18.90
C GLY A 163 17.51 12.17 19.37
N ASP A 164 17.54 12.66 20.61
CA ASP A 164 18.73 13.32 21.17
C ASP A 164 19.77 12.28 21.60
N HIS A 165 21.04 12.58 21.35
CA HIS A 165 22.15 11.69 21.67
C HIS A 165 23.31 12.46 22.32
N VAL A 166 24.12 11.75 23.09
CA VAL A 166 25.29 12.28 23.80
C VAL A 166 26.48 11.36 23.57
N TRP A 167 27.67 11.97 23.45
CA TRP A 167 28.95 11.28 23.50
C TRP A 167 29.57 11.50 24.87
N ILE A 168 30.03 10.41 25.49
CA ILE A 168 30.68 10.38 26.80
C ILE A 168 32.03 9.71 26.59
N ALA A 169 33.13 10.44 26.79
CA ALA A 169 34.46 9.88 26.62
C ALA A 169 34.82 8.95 27.79
N ALA A 170 35.71 7.98 27.51
CA ALA A 170 36.28 7.08 28.50
C ALA A 170 36.80 7.86 29.73
N GLY A 171 36.49 7.33 30.92
CA GLY A 171 36.89 7.91 32.20
C GLY A 171 36.08 9.14 32.64
N GLN A 172 35.15 9.67 31.83
CA GLN A 172 34.32 10.79 32.24
C GLN A 172 33.25 10.37 33.25
N ARG A 173 33.24 11.05 34.40
CA ARG A 173 32.13 10.98 35.36
C ARG A 173 30.88 11.56 34.74
N HIS A 174 29.78 10.83 34.83
CA HIS A 174 28.49 11.29 34.34
C HIS A 174 27.33 10.71 35.17
N TRP A 175 26.19 11.39 35.09
CA TRP A 175 24.96 11.05 35.80
C TRP A 175 23.79 11.07 34.83
N VAL A 176 22.92 10.08 34.96
CA VAL A 176 21.53 10.24 34.53
C VAL A 176 20.81 10.91 35.70
N THR A 177 20.58 12.21 35.61
CA THR A 177 20.06 13.00 36.74
C THR A 177 18.57 12.75 36.98
N TRP A 178 17.83 12.36 35.94
CA TRP A 178 16.46 11.85 36.04
C TRP A 178 16.02 11.12 34.77
N THR A 179 15.01 10.26 34.90
CA THR A 179 14.26 9.69 33.76
C THR A 179 12.75 9.87 33.97
N ALA A 180 11.97 9.76 32.89
CA ALA A 180 10.52 9.87 32.96
C ALA A 180 9.93 8.83 33.94
N ARG A 181 9.05 9.27 34.85
CA ARG A 181 8.43 8.41 35.87
C ARG A 181 7.14 7.75 35.37
N ASP A 182 6.41 8.44 34.51
CA ASP A 182 5.09 8.06 34.00
C ASP A 182 5.17 7.00 32.89
N ARG A 183 6.22 7.04 32.08
CA ARG A 183 6.46 6.14 30.93
C ARG A 183 7.90 5.61 30.93
N PRO A 184 8.17 4.52 30.20
CA PRO A 184 9.55 4.07 29.99
C PRO A 184 10.39 5.15 29.29
N THR A 185 11.65 5.27 29.71
CA THR A 185 12.71 5.89 28.92
C THR A 185 13.53 4.78 28.29
N VAL A 186 13.57 4.72 26.95
CA VAL A 186 14.28 3.69 26.20
C VAL A 186 15.52 4.29 25.57
N TRP A 187 16.66 3.68 25.84
CA TRP A 187 17.96 4.11 25.33
C TRP A 187 18.55 3.07 24.39
N LEU A 188 19.36 3.53 23.46
CA LEU A 188 20.32 2.72 22.71
C LEU A 188 21.73 3.22 23.09
N ALA A 189 22.49 2.38 23.78
CA ALA A 189 23.86 2.67 24.16
C ALA A 189 24.83 1.86 23.29
N VAL A 190 25.89 2.51 22.84
CA VAL A 190 27.01 1.92 22.09
C VAL A 190 28.27 2.21 22.88
N HIS A 191 28.91 1.17 23.40
CA HIS A 191 30.16 1.25 24.14
C HIS A 191 31.32 0.81 23.25
N LEU A 192 32.42 1.54 23.30
CA LEU A 192 33.63 1.33 22.50
C LEU A 192 34.82 1.11 23.44
N GLY A 193 35.38 -0.09 23.44
CA GLY A 193 36.46 -0.50 24.36
C GLY A 193 36.97 -1.91 24.11
#